data_AF-A0A8T5MFG4-F1
#
_entry.id   AF-A0A8T5MFG4-F1
#
_cell.length_a   1.000
_cell.length_b   1.000
_cell.length_c   1.000
_cell.angle_alpha   90.00
_cell.angle_beta   90.00
_cell.angle_gamma   90.00
#
_symmetry.space_group_name_H-M   'P 1'
#
loop_
_entity.id
_entity.type
_entity.pdbx_description
1 polymer ?
#
loop_
_entity_poly.entity_id
_entity_poly.type
_entity_poly.pdbx_seq_one_letter_code
_entity_poly.pdbx_strand_id
1 'polypeptide(L)'
;MAKILEHRIKLTKSKVDKSWSFSDCTQSQTRYITHGYYTYPAKFIPQLAARLIKEHSNENEIVIDPFMGSGTTVVEAIVNNRI
;
A
#
# COMPACT_ATOMS: atom_id res chain seq x y z
N MET A 1 -0.66 20.75 -23.52
CA MET A 1 0.71 20.98 -22.98
C MET A 1 0.75 21.89 -21.77
N ALA A 2 0.03 23.02 -21.73
CA ALA A 2 0.01 23.92 -20.56
C ALA A 2 -0.41 23.26 -19.22
N LYS A 3 -1.52 22.49 -19.21
CA LYS A 3 -2.00 21.77 -18.00
C LYS A 3 -1.01 20.76 -17.41
N ILE A 4 -0.21 20.10 -18.25
CA ILE A 4 0.80 19.12 -17.80
C ILE A 4 1.93 19.85 -17.07
N LEU A 5 2.36 20.99 -17.61
CA LEU A 5 3.39 21.82 -17.00
C LEU A 5 2.93 22.37 -15.64
N GLU A 6 1.70 22.89 -15.57
CA GLU A 6 1.09 23.36 -14.32
C GLU A 6 1.00 22.26 -13.27
N HIS A 7 0.59 21.04 -13.66
CA HIS A 7 0.54 19.91 -12.75
C HIS A 7 1.92 19.50 -12.24
N ARG A 8 2.96 19.51 -13.11
CA ARG A 8 4.36 19.25 -12.70
C ARG A 8 4.89 20.31 -11.74
N ILE A 9 4.57 21.58 -11.96
CA ILE A 9 4.93 22.69 -11.06
C ILE A 9 4.22 22.52 -9.70
N LYS A 10 2.98 22.03 -9.69
CA LYS A 10 2.23 21.76 -8.45
C LYS A 10 2.84 20.61 -7.65
N LEU A 11 3.21 19.51 -8.31
CA LEU A 11 3.85 18.35 -7.68
C LEU A 11 5.24 18.68 -7.09
N THR A 12 6.03 19.51 -7.79
CA THR A 12 7.36 19.92 -7.30
C THR A 12 7.30 20.87 -6.10
N LYS A 13 6.18 21.58 -5.90
CA LYS A 13 5.97 22.47 -4.76
C LYS A 13 5.29 21.81 -3.56
N SER A 14 4.69 20.63 -3.72
CA SER A 14 4.02 19.95 -2.62
C SER A 14 5.02 19.43 -1.58
N LYS A 15 4.71 19.64 -0.29
CA LYS A 15 5.49 19.08 0.81
C LYS A 15 5.43 17.55 0.74
N VAL A 16 6.58 16.89 0.72
CA VAL A 16 6.67 15.43 0.76
C VAL A 16 6.20 14.93 2.13
N ASP A 17 5.21 14.03 2.14
CA ASP A 17 4.78 13.32 3.34
C ASP A 17 5.70 12.13 3.59
N LYS A 18 6.54 12.24 4.63
CA LYS A 18 7.49 11.19 5.00
C LYS A 18 6.82 9.97 5.64
N SER A 19 5.56 10.05 6.07
CA SER A 19 4.88 8.90 6.69
C SER A 19 4.69 7.72 5.72
N TRP A 20 4.74 7.96 4.41
CA TRP A 20 4.67 6.92 3.38
C TRP A 20 5.99 6.21 3.10
N SER A 21 7.09 6.58 3.76
CA SER A 21 8.36 5.84 3.65
C SER A 21 8.38 4.55 4.45
N PHE A 22 7.55 4.46 5.51
CA PHE A 22 7.55 3.35 6.48
C PHE A 22 8.97 3.02 6.99
N SER A 23 9.83 4.03 7.09
CA SER A 23 11.27 3.88 7.39
C SER A 23 11.56 3.35 8.81
N ASP A 24 10.56 3.39 9.68
CA ASP A 24 10.57 2.86 11.04
C ASP A 24 10.18 1.38 11.13
N CYS A 25 9.67 0.78 10.05
CA CYS A 25 9.28 -0.62 10.02
C CYS A 25 10.50 -1.54 9.90
N THR A 26 10.64 -2.49 10.83
CA THR A 26 11.67 -3.52 10.79
C THR A 26 11.34 -4.62 9.77
N GLN A 27 12.32 -5.44 9.40
CA GLN A 27 12.09 -6.58 8.52
C GLN A 27 11.10 -7.61 9.08
N SER A 28 11.05 -7.81 10.40
CA SER A 28 10.06 -8.72 11.00
C SER A 28 8.66 -8.14 10.90
N GLN A 29 8.51 -6.82 11.12
CA GLN A 29 7.25 -6.11 10.96
C GLN A 29 6.77 -6.12 9.50
N THR A 30 7.64 -6.11 8.49
CA THR A 30 7.21 -6.17 7.07
C THR A 30 6.94 -7.59 6.58
N ARG A 31 7.04 -8.61 7.46
CA ARG A 31 6.92 -10.04 7.12
C ARG A 31 5.92 -10.81 7.99
N TYR A 32 5.09 -10.13 8.77
CA TYR A 32 4.14 -10.77 9.68
C TYR A 32 3.09 -11.64 8.96
N ILE A 33 2.43 -12.53 9.71
CA ILE A 33 1.45 -13.51 9.21
C ILE A 33 2.06 -14.32 8.05
N THR A 34 1.52 -14.20 6.84
CA THR A 34 1.91 -14.95 5.65
C THR A 34 2.82 -14.13 4.73
N HIS A 35 3.04 -12.85 5.03
CA HIS A 35 3.87 -11.97 4.20
C HIS A 35 5.33 -12.41 4.15
N GLY A 36 5.79 -13.24 5.08
CA GLY A 36 7.12 -13.84 5.10
C GLY A 36 7.23 -15.26 4.53
N TYR A 37 6.13 -15.89 4.11
CA TYR A 37 6.07 -17.33 3.79
C TYR A 37 6.94 -17.73 2.59
N TYR A 38 6.91 -16.95 1.52
CA TYR A 38 7.79 -17.14 0.37
C TYR A 38 8.23 -15.79 -0.21
N THR A 39 9.31 -15.82 -0.98
CA THR A 39 9.85 -14.62 -1.65
C THR A 39 9.13 -14.42 -2.98
N TYR A 40 8.44 -13.30 -3.12
CA TYR A 40 7.87 -12.84 -4.38
C TYR A 40 8.62 -11.59 -4.86
N PRO A 41 9.12 -11.55 -6.10
CA PRO A 41 9.83 -10.39 -6.64
C PRO A 41 8.98 -9.13 -6.60
N ALA A 42 9.59 -8.00 -6.23
CA ALA A 42 8.95 -6.68 -6.27
C ALA A 42 7.62 -6.55 -5.48
N LYS A 43 7.36 -7.40 -4.47
CA LYS A 43 6.21 -7.19 -3.58
C LYS A 43 6.38 -5.92 -2.74
N PHE A 44 5.29 -5.19 -2.52
CA PHE A 44 5.25 -4.10 -1.55
C PHE A 44 5.13 -4.64 -0.11
N ILE A 45 5.45 -3.78 0.86
CA ILE A 45 5.29 -4.11 2.29
C ILE A 45 3.80 -4.09 2.68
N PRO A 46 3.37 -4.96 3.61
CA PRO A 46 1.96 -5.03 4.02
C PRO A 46 1.40 -3.73 4.60
N GLN A 47 2.24 -2.91 5.26
CA GLN A 47 1.84 -1.63 5.84
C GLN A 47 1.27 -0.65 4.81
N LEU A 48 1.81 -0.67 3.57
CA LEU A 48 1.33 0.17 2.49
C LEU A 48 -0.11 -0.21 2.11
N ALA A 49 -0.35 -1.50 1.89
CA ALA A 49 -1.69 -2.00 1.55
C ALA A 49 -2.68 -1.78 2.70
N ALA A 50 -2.29 -2.10 3.93
CA ALA A 50 -3.13 -1.91 5.11
C ALA A 50 -3.60 -0.45 5.26
N ARG A 51 -2.69 0.52 5.05
CA ARG A 51 -3.01 1.94 5.12
C ARG A 51 -3.99 2.35 4.03
N LEU A 52 -3.72 1.97 2.77
CA LEU A 52 -4.61 2.28 1.64
C LEU A 52 -6.00 1.67 1.82
N ILE A 53 -6.09 0.42 2.28
CA ILE A 53 -7.36 -0.26 2.56
C ILE A 53 -8.15 0.50 3.63
N LYS A 54 -7.51 0.88 4.75
CA LYS A 54 -8.18 1.63 5.83
C LYS A 54 -8.63 3.02 5.40
N GLU A 55 -7.84 3.72 4.57
CA GLU A 55 -8.12 5.09 4.15
C GLU A 55 -9.19 5.17 3.03
N HIS A 56 -9.38 4.10 2.25
CA HIS A 56 -10.19 4.13 1.02
C HIS A 56 -11.28 3.06 0.92
N SER A 57 -11.54 2.31 1.99
CA SER A 57 -12.67 1.39 2.07
C SER A 57 -13.21 1.35 3.49
N ASN A 58 -14.42 0.81 3.65
CA ASN A 58 -15.03 0.49 4.94
C ASN A 58 -14.93 -1.01 5.22
N GLU A 59 -15.19 -1.41 6.47
CA GLU A 59 -15.34 -2.83 6.79
C GLU A 59 -16.47 -3.45 5.96
N ASN A 60 -16.30 -4.72 5.59
CA ASN A 60 -17.18 -5.51 4.74
C ASN A 60 -17.29 -5.04 3.29
N GLU A 61 -16.58 -3.98 2.88
CA GLU A 61 -16.45 -3.62 1.47
C GLU A 61 -15.46 -4.53 0.75
N ILE A 62 -15.63 -4.61 -0.58
CA ILE A 62 -14.81 -5.47 -1.44
C ILE A 62 -13.54 -4.73 -1.84
N VAL A 63 -12.38 -5.37 -1.66
CA VAL A 63 -11.09 -4.88 -2.16
C VAL A 63 -10.61 -5.75 -3.32
N ILE A 64 -10.47 -5.14 -4.50
CA ILE A 64 -10.05 -5.85 -5.72
C ILE A 64 -8.63 -5.44 -6.11
N ASP A 65 -7.77 -6.44 -6.32
CA ASP A 65 -6.43 -6.27 -6.88
C ASP A 65 -6.23 -7.25 -8.05
N PRO A 66 -6.35 -6.79 -9.31
CA PRO A 66 -6.17 -7.65 -10.49
C PRO A 66 -4.70 -8.04 -10.74
N PHE A 67 -3.75 -7.47 -9.99
CA PHE A 67 -2.31 -7.72 -10.11
C PHE A 67 -1.72 -8.20 -8.77
N MET A 68 -2.48 -9.01 -8.03
CA MET A 68 -2.24 -9.33 -6.62
C MET A 68 -0.87 -9.91 -6.26
N GLY A 69 -0.12 -10.45 -7.23
CA GLY A 69 1.24 -10.94 -7.02
C GLY A 69 1.34 -11.94 -5.86
N SER A 70 2.03 -11.56 -4.78
CA SER A 70 2.13 -12.37 -3.55
C SER A 70 0.85 -12.49 -2.72
N GLY A 71 -0.23 -11.81 -3.10
CA GLY A 71 -1.49 -11.77 -2.36
C GLY A 71 -1.47 -10.79 -1.18
N THR A 72 -0.52 -9.86 -1.12
CA THR A 72 -0.38 -8.92 0.01
C THR A 72 -1.64 -8.08 0.21
N THR A 73 -2.25 -7.58 -0.88
CA THR A 73 -3.52 -6.84 -0.80
C THR A 73 -4.65 -7.69 -0.23
N VAL A 74 -4.77 -8.95 -0.66
CA VAL A 74 -5.83 -9.87 -0.23
C VAL A 74 -5.69 -10.19 1.26
N VAL A 75 -4.47 -10.52 1.71
CA VAL A 75 -4.20 -10.80 3.12
C VAL A 75 -4.52 -9.58 3.98
N GLU A 76 -4.08 -8.39 3.55
CA GLU A 76 -4.38 -7.16 4.29
C GLU A 76 -5.85 -6.76 4.26
N ALA A 77 -6.59 -7.07 3.20
CA ALA A 77 -8.03 -6.87 3.16
C ALA A 77 -8.71 -7.72 4.26
N ILE A 78 -8.39 -9.02 4.33
CA ILE A 78 -8.95 -9.93 5.32
C ILE A 78 -8.57 -9.52 6.75
N VAL A 79 -7.29 -9.18 7.01
CA VAL A 79 -6.82 -8.71 8.32
C VAL A 79 -7.54 -7.44 8.78
N ASN A 80 -7.99 -6.62 7.83
CA ASN A 80 -8.73 -5.40 8.10
C ASN A 80 -10.24 -5.56 7.86
N ASN A 81 -10.82 -6.76 7.93
CA ASN A 81 -12.27 -6.97 7.82
C ASN A 81 -12.88 -6.48 6.48
N ARG A 82 -12.17 -6.62 5.36
CA ARG A 82 -12.71 -6.44 4.00
C ARG A 82 -12.94 -7.80 3.35
N ILE A 83 -13.80 -7.82 2.32
CA ILE A 83 -14.20 -9.02 1.57
C ILE A 83 -13.43 -9.10 0.24
#